data_AF-A0A934WZG3-F1
#
_entry.id   AF-A0A934WZG3-F1
#
_cell.length_a   1.000
_cell.length_b   1.000
_cell.length_c   1.000
_cell.angle_alpha   90.00
_cell.angle_beta   90.00
_cell.angle_gamma   90.00
#
_symmetry.space_group_name_H-M   'P 1'
#
loop_
_entity.id
_entity.type
_entity.pdbx_description
1 polymer ?
#
loop_
_entity_poly.entity_id
_entity_poly.type
_entity_poly.pdbx_seq_one_letter_code
_entity_poly.pdbx_strand_id
1 'polypeptide(L)'
;MKGVERFEMIKVFSEKVSNLIEYLKTTGVALYIHNIGATINTNNETGEIFTKLIVTIMADLARLENEQMSYRIKSGIRSRKAKGFTTGRKIGSKETYENFLAKHEDIIKFKRENLVFSPFMLIKFQPYGN
;
A
#
# COMPACT_ATOMS: atom_id res chain seq x y z
N MET A 1 -9.30 -3.27 14.47
CA MET A 1 -9.45 -1.91 13.90
C MET A 1 -8.20 -1.03 14.10
N LYS A 2 -7.44 -1.09 15.20
CA LYS A 2 -6.23 -0.26 15.45
C LYS A 2 -5.03 -0.40 14.47
N GLY A 3 -5.02 -1.40 13.59
CA GLY A 3 -3.88 -1.68 12.71
C GLY A 3 -3.89 -0.93 11.37
N VAL A 4 -5.09 -0.66 10.84
CA VAL A 4 -5.27 0.02 9.54
C VAL A 4 -5.01 1.52 9.70
N GLU A 5 -5.58 2.15 10.73
CA GLU A 5 -5.38 3.58 11.03
C GLU A 5 -3.91 3.93 11.31
N ARG A 6 -3.16 3.03 11.97
CA ARG A 6 -1.72 3.23 12.20
C ARG A 6 -0.94 3.21 10.88
N PHE A 7 -1.34 2.36 9.95
CA PHE A 7 -0.69 2.23 8.66
C PHE A 7 -1.01 3.42 7.74
N GLU A 8 -2.25 3.87 7.78
CA GLU A 8 -2.69 5.08 7.08
C GLU A 8 -1.97 6.32 7.62
N MET A 9 -1.82 6.45 8.94
CA MET A 9 -1.05 7.55 9.55
C MET A 9 0.41 7.55 9.13
N ILE A 10 1.06 6.38 9.10
CA ILE A 10 2.49 6.27 8.73
C ILE A 10 2.68 6.63 7.25
N LYS A 11 1.82 6.13 6.37
CA LYS A 11 1.85 6.47 4.95
C LYS A 11 1.63 7.97 4.72
N VAL A 12 0.62 8.54 5.36
CA VAL A 12 0.29 9.96 5.30
C VAL A 12 1.44 10.81 5.87
N PHE A 13 2.13 10.34 6.90
CA PHE A 13 3.29 11.05 7.47
C PHE A 13 4.46 11.10 6.48
N SER A 14 4.85 9.97 5.89
CA SER A 14 5.93 9.92 4.90
C SER A 14 5.63 10.81 3.69
N GLU A 15 4.39 10.77 3.20
CA GLU A 15 3.95 11.55 2.05
C GLU A 15 3.97 13.06 2.37
N LYS A 16 3.48 13.44 3.55
CA LYS A 16 3.53 14.84 4.02
C LYS A 16 4.95 15.37 4.18
N VAL A 17 5.86 14.55 4.73
CA VAL A 17 7.27 14.97 4.93
C VAL A 17 7.97 15.19 3.60
N SER A 18 7.80 14.27 2.64
CA SER A 18 8.38 14.42 1.29
C SER A 18 7.84 15.68 0.60
N ASN A 19 6.51 15.86 0.61
CA ASN A 19 5.87 17.01 -0.01
C ASN A 19 6.29 18.33 0.65
N LEU A 20 6.48 18.35 1.97
CA LEU A 20 6.96 19.52 2.68
C LEU A 20 8.40 19.89 2.28
N ILE A 21 9.30 18.91 2.19
CA ILE A 21 10.69 19.15 1.78
C ILE A 21 10.73 19.70 0.34
N GLU A 22 9.92 19.14 -0.56
CA GLU A 22 9.82 19.59 -1.95
C GLU A 22 9.20 21.00 -2.07
N TYR A 23 8.18 21.28 -1.26
CA TYR A 23 7.59 22.61 -1.15
C TYR A 23 8.60 23.66 -0.66
N LEU A 24 9.37 23.36 0.39
CA LEU A 24 10.42 24.24 0.89
C LEU A 24 11.53 24.45 -0.15
N LYS A 25 11.84 23.39 -0.93
CA LYS A 25 12.76 23.46 -2.06
C LYS A 25 12.32 24.44 -3.13
N THR A 26 11.11 24.25 -3.64
CA THR A 26 10.52 25.08 -4.71
C THR A 26 10.30 26.53 -4.31
N THR A 27 10.07 26.80 -3.02
CA THR A 27 9.91 28.16 -2.48
C THR A 27 11.24 28.83 -2.11
N GLY A 28 12.37 28.13 -2.21
CA GLY A 28 13.69 28.66 -1.87
C GLY A 28 13.91 28.85 -0.35
N VAL A 29 13.11 28.20 0.48
CA VAL A 29 13.23 28.28 1.94
C VAL A 29 14.25 27.25 2.43
N ALA A 30 15.27 27.71 3.13
CA ALA A 30 16.27 26.85 3.76
C ALA A 30 15.74 26.31 5.11
N LEU A 31 15.92 25.01 5.36
CA LEU A 31 15.50 24.36 6.60
C LEU A 31 16.72 23.99 7.44
N TYR A 32 16.88 24.62 8.60
CA TYR A 32 17.94 24.26 9.55
C TYR A 32 17.44 23.23 10.56
N ILE A 33 18.15 22.11 10.69
CA ILE A 33 17.84 21.06 11.65
C ILE A 33 18.85 21.11 12.79
N HIS A 34 18.42 21.67 13.93
CA HIS A 34 19.28 21.91 15.10
C HIS A 34 19.98 20.66 15.65
N ASN A 35 19.33 19.49 15.67
CA ASN A 35 19.94 18.29 16.24
C ASN A 35 21.00 17.64 15.33
N ILE A 36 20.96 17.92 14.02
CA ILE A 36 21.95 17.45 13.04
C ILE A 36 23.01 18.53 12.78
N GLY A 37 22.68 19.80 13.06
CA GLY A 37 23.56 20.93 12.79
C GLY A 37 23.68 21.26 11.31
N ALA A 38 22.70 20.84 10.49
CA ALA A 38 22.75 20.97 9.03
C ALA A 38 21.58 21.79 8.48
N THR A 39 21.85 22.53 7.41
CA THR A 39 20.84 23.27 6.64
C THR A 39 20.54 22.53 5.35
N ILE A 40 19.27 22.23 5.12
CA ILE A 40 18.73 21.65 3.90
C ILE A 40 18.36 22.79 2.97
N ASN A 41 18.48 22.55 1.66
CA ASN A 41 18.04 23.48 0.62
C ASN A 41 18.88 24.79 0.54
N THR A 42 20.18 24.68 0.83
CA THR A 42 21.15 25.73 0.54
C THR A 42 21.76 25.50 -0.84
N ASN A 43 22.05 26.57 -1.58
CA ASN A 43 22.72 26.52 -2.89
C ASN A 43 24.21 26.09 -2.82
N ASN A 44 24.62 25.39 -1.75
CA ASN A 44 25.98 24.87 -1.58
C ASN A 44 25.98 23.34 -1.67
N GLU A 45 27.12 22.78 -2.08
CA GLU A 45 27.26 21.32 -2.32
C GLU A 45 26.91 20.49 -1.07
N THR A 46 27.27 21.00 0.12
CA THR A 46 27.02 20.33 1.40
C THR A 46 25.52 20.17 1.69
N GLY A 47 24.70 21.20 1.46
CA GLY A 47 23.25 21.14 1.69
C GLY A 47 22.54 20.18 0.74
N GLU A 48 23.04 20.06 -0.50
CA GLU A 48 22.50 19.10 -1.46
C GLU A 48 22.80 17.65 -1.06
N ILE A 49 24.00 17.37 -0.52
CA ILE A 49 24.38 16.05 0.00
C ILE A 49 23.48 15.64 1.17
N PHE A 50 23.25 16.53 2.14
CA PHE A 50 22.37 16.23 3.29
C PHE A 50 20.92 16.03 2.87
N THR A 51 20.43 16.81 1.90
CA THR A 51 19.08 16.63 1.33
C THR A 51 18.94 15.23 0.73
N LYS A 52 19.91 14.81 -0.09
CA LYS A 52 19.93 13.47 -0.71
C LYS A 52 19.97 12.37 0.36
N LEU A 53 20.82 12.50 1.36
CA LEU A 53 20.94 11.53 2.46
C LEU A 53 19.61 11.36 3.21
N ILE A 54 18.95 12.46 3.59
CA ILE A 54 17.69 12.42 4.34
C ILE A 54 16.59 11.77 3.50
N VAL A 55 16.48 12.14 2.22
CA VAL A 55 15.50 11.53 1.31
C VAL A 55 15.75 10.02 1.15
N THR A 56 17.00 9.59 1.00
CA THR A 56 17.36 8.17 0.92
C THR A 56 17.01 7.41 2.20
N ILE A 57 17.35 7.96 3.37
CA ILE A 57 17.03 7.35 4.67
C ILE A 57 15.51 7.22 4.83
N MET A 58 14.75 8.25 4.48
CA MET A 58 13.28 8.22 4.55
C MET A 58 12.68 7.18 3.61
N ALA A 59 13.19 7.07 2.39
CA ALA A 59 12.76 6.06 1.42
C ALA A 59 13.06 4.63 1.92
N ASP A 60 14.23 4.41 2.51
CA ASP A 60 14.59 3.12 3.10
C ASP A 60 13.72 2.79 4.33
N LEU A 61 13.44 3.77 5.20
CA LEU A 61 12.53 3.60 6.34
C LEU A 61 11.13 3.18 5.88
N ALA A 62 10.55 3.87 4.90
CA ALA A 62 9.24 3.52 4.35
C ALA A 62 9.23 2.11 3.73
N ARG A 63 10.32 1.68 3.07
CA ARG A 63 10.46 0.32 2.55
C ARG A 63 10.51 -0.71 3.70
N LEU A 64 11.33 -0.47 4.72
CA LEU A 64 11.48 -1.35 5.87
C LEU A 64 10.18 -1.54 6.64
N GLU A 65 9.36 -0.50 6.78
CA GLU A 65 8.05 -0.62 7.44
C GLU A 65 7.08 -1.52 6.66
N ASN A 66 7.07 -1.41 5.33
CA ASN A 66 6.30 -2.29 4.45
C ASN A 66 6.76 -3.75 4.57
N GLU A 67 8.07 -3.98 4.56
CA GLU A 67 8.67 -5.30 4.75
C GLU A 67 8.32 -5.89 6.11
N GLN A 68 8.43 -5.10 7.18
CA GLN A 68 8.07 -5.50 8.53
C GLN A 68 6.59 -5.88 8.64
N MET A 69 5.70 -5.15 7.96
CA MET A 69 4.28 -5.50 7.90
C MET A 69 4.04 -6.81 7.16
N SER A 70 4.65 -6.96 5.98
CA SER A 70 4.58 -8.20 5.18
C SER A 70 5.08 -9.39 5.99
N TYR A 71 6.17 -9.20 6.74
CA TYR A 71 6.72 -10.20 7.65
C TYR A 71 5.71 -10.61 8.72
N ARG A 72 5.05 -9.65 9.38
CA ARG A 72 4.02 -9.93 10.40
C ARG A 72 2.80 -10.67 9.86
N ILE A 73 2.32 -10.30 8.67
CA ILE A 73 1.20 -10.99 8.02
C ILE A 73 1.59 -12.44 7.70
N LYS A 74 2.74 -12.61 7.05
CA LYS A 74 3.25 -13.95 6.68
C LYS A 74 3.53 -14.80 7.91
N SER A 75 4.10 -14.24 8.97
CA SER A 75 4.34 -14.97 10.22
C SER A 75 3.04 -15.41 10.90
N GLY A 76 2.02 -14.54 10.92
CA GLY A 76 0.69 -14.90 11.41
C GLY A 76 0.05 -16.04 10.63
N ILE A 77 0.14 -16.00 9.29
CA ILE A 77 -0.31 -17.08 8.40
C ILE A 77 0.45 -18.38 8.69
N ARG A 78 1.78 -18.33 8.79
CA ARG A 78 2.62 -19.51 9.11
C ARG A 78 2.26 -20.11 10.46
N SER A 79 2.12 -19.29 11.50
CA SER A 79 1.74 -19.74 12.84
C SER A 79 0.35 -20.40 12.84
N ARG A 80 -0.62 -19.84 12.12
CA ARG A 80 -1.96 -20.42 11.98
C ARG A 80 -1.93 -21.77 11.26
N LYS A 81 -1.19 -21.87 10.15
CA LYS A 81 -1.01 -23.12 9.39
C LYS A 81 -0.30 -24.20 10.22
N ALA A 82 0.72 -23.83 11.00
CA ALA A 82 1.43 -24.75 11.88
C ALA A 82 0.53 -25.36 12.96
N LYS A 83 -0.50 -24.63 13.40
CA LYS A 83 -1.54 -25.13 14.32
C LYS A 83 -2.61 -26.00 13.63
N GLY A 84 -2.44 -26.34 12.35
CA GLY A 84 -3.39 -27.13 11.56
C GLY A 84 -4.63 -26.36 11.08
N PHE A 85 -4.72 -25.06 11.35
CA PHE A 85 -5.85 -24.26 10.89
C PHE A 85 -5.67 -23.82 9.44
N THR A 86 -6.77 -23.83 8.70
CA THR A 86 -6.82 -23.40 7.31
C THR A 86 -6.89 -21.87 7.21
N THR A 87 -6.47 -21.35 6.06
CA THR A 87 -6.48 -19.92 5.75
C THR A 87 -7.36 -19.68 4.52
N GLY A 88 -8.15 -18.61 4.51
CA GLY A 88 -9.05 -18.31 3.40
C GLY A 88 -10.41 -19.00 3.52
N ARG A 89 -10.98 -19.41 2.38
CA ARG A 89 -12.32 -20.01 2.29
C ARG A 89 -12.40 -21.33 3.08
N LYS A 90 -13.51 -21.53 3.80
CA LYS A 90 -13.73 -22.73 4.62
C LYS A 90 -13.68 -23.98 3.74
N ILE A 91 -12.87 -24.96 4.14
CA ILE A 91 -12.79 -26.25 3.42
C ILE A 91 -14.18 -26.89 3.39
N GLY A 92 -14.59 -27.37 2.22
CA GLY A 92 -15.91 -27.96 1.98
C GLY A 92 -17.04 -26.96 1.75
N SER A 93 -16.78 -25.65 1.81
CA SER A 93 -17.82 -24.66 1.47
C SER A 93 -18.09 -24.64 -0.03
N LYS A 94 -19.25 -25.18 -0.44
CA LYS A 94 -19.80 -24.96 -1.77
C LYS A 94 -20.71 -23.75 -1.73
N GLU A 95 -20.62 -22.92 -2.75
CA GLU A 95 -21.53 -21.82 -2.97
C GLU A 95 -22.50 -22.26 -4.06
N THR A 96 -23.79 -22.06 -3.82
CA THR A 96 -24.80 -22.40 -4.82
C THR A 96 -24.76 -21.39 -5.95
N TYR A 97 -25.18 -21.83 -7.14
CA TYR A 97 -25.17 -21.00 -8.33
C TYR A 97 -26.03 -19.74 -8.13
N GLU A 98 -27.19 -19.87 -7.49
CA GLU A 98 -28.11 -18.77 -7.21
C GLU A 98 -27.47 -17.73 -6.28
N ASN A 99 -26.77 -18.18 -5.24
CA ASN A 99 -26.08 -17.30 -4.30
C ASN A 99 -24.87 -16.61 -4.93
N PHE A 100 -24.18 -17.28 -5.86
CA PHE A 100 -23.10 -16.68 -6.63
C PHE A 100 -23.65 -15.59 -7.58
N LEU A 101 -24.74 -15.89 -8.31
CA LEU A 101 -25.38 -14.94 -9.22
C LEU A 101 -25.94 -13.71 -8.49
N ALA A 102 -26.55 -13.90 -7.31
CA ALA A 102 -27.08 -12.81 -6.50
C ALA A 102 -26.01 -11.79 -6.05
N LYS A 103 -24.74 -12.19 -5.97
CA LYS A 103 -23.62 -11.28 -5.63
C LYS A 103 -23.14 -10.44 -6.81
N HIS A 104 -23.59 -10.78 -8.02
CA HIS A 104 -23.08 -10.29 -9.28
C HIS A 104 -24.21 -9.85 -10.22
N GLU A 105 -25.28 -9.30 -9.66
CA GLU A 105 -26.45 -8.82 -10.41
C GLU A 105 -26.09 -7.73 -11.42
N ASP A 106 -25.15 -6.85 -11.06
CA ASP A 106 -24.56 -5.85 -11.92
C ASP A 106 -23.99 -6.48 -13.20
N ILE A 107 -23.23 -7.57 -13.05
CA ILE A 107 -22.61 -8.28 -14.17
C ILE A 107 -23.66 -8.99 -15.03
N ILE A 108 -24.66 -9.62 -14.41
CA ILE A 108 -25.75 -10.29 -15.13
C ILE A 108 -26.52 -9.28 -15.99
N LYS A 109 -26.75 -8.07 -15.45
CA LYS A 109 -27.37 -6.96 -16.17
C LYS A 109 -26.51 -6.52 -17.37
N PHE A 110 -25.21 -6.29 -17.17
CA PHE A 110 -24.28 -5.94 -18.26
C PHE A 110 -24.29 -6.97 -19.39
N LYS A 111 -24.29 -8.27 -19.05
CA LYS A 111 -24.38 -9.36 -20.04
C LYS A 111 -25.69 -9.35 -20.82
N ARG A 112 -26.82 -9.08 -20.16
CA ARG A 112 -28.15 -9.06 -20.79
C ARG A 112 -28.33 -7.88 -21.75
N GLU A 113 -27.73 -6.74 -21.42
CA GLU A 113 -27.79 -5.51 -22.22
C GLU A 113 -26.75 -5.47 -23.35
N ASN A 114 -25.99 -6.56 -23.57
CA ASN A 114 -24.92 -6.65 -24.58
C ASN A 114 -23.88 -5.51 -24.46
N LEU A 115 -23.70 -5.00 -23.25
CA LEU A 115 -22.77 -3.91 -22.98
C LEU A 115 -21.34 -4.45 -22.97
N VAL A 116 -20.43 -3.70 -23.60
CA VAL A 116 -19.01 -4.07 -23.67
C VAL A 116 -18.42 -4.04 -22.26
N PHE A 117 -17.94 -5.19 -21.79
CA PHE A 117 -17.19 -5.26 -20.55
C PHE A 117 -15.93 -4.41 -20.68
N SER A 118 -15.73 -3.45 -19.76
CA SER A 118 -14.44 -2.77 -19.62
C SER A 118 -13.33 -3.83 -19.45
N PRO A 119 -12.12 -3.62 -20.01
CA PRO A 119 -11.00 -4.54 -19.86
C PRO A 119 -10.75 -4.98 -18.40
N PHE A 120 -11.01 -4.10 -17.44
CA PHE A 120 -10.90 -4.40 -16.01
C PHE A 120 -11.90 -5.45 -15.51
N MET A 121 -13.10 -5.50 -16.11
CA MET A 121 -14.14 -6.46 -15.75
C MET A 121 -13.81 -7.86 -16.31
N LEU A 122 -13.19 -7.95 -17.51
CA LEU A 122 -12.76 -9.22 -18.11
C LEU A 122 -11.69 -9.95 -17.28
N ILE A 123 -10.82 -9.21 -16.59
CA ILE A 123 -9.80 -9.78 -15.70
C ILE A 123 -10.44 -10.51 -14.49
N LYS A 124 -11.60 -10.05 -14.01
CA LYS A 124 -12.34 -10.74 -12.94
C LYS A 124 -13.05 -12.02 -13.40
N PHE A 125 -13.19 -12.22 -14.71
CA PHE A 125 -13.89 -13.36 -15.33
C PHE A 125 -12.99 -14.44 -15.90
N GLN A 126 -11.66 -14.30 -15.80
CA GLN A 126 -10.78 -15.42 -16.08
C GLN A 126 -11.13 -16.54 -15.08
N PRO A 127 -11.62 -17.71 -15.54
CA PRO A 127 -11.77 -18.84 -14.64
C PRO A 127 -10.36 -19.13 -14.11
N TYR A 128 -10.18 -19.05 -12.81
CA TYR A 128 -9.01 -19.65 -12.18
C TYR A 128 -9.12 -21.15 -12.50
N GLY A 129 -8.37 -21.57 -13.51
CA GLY A 129 -8.36 -22.94 -14.01
C GLY A 129 -7.95 -23.94 -12.93
N ASN A 130 -8.27 -25.21 -13.20
CA ASN A 130 -8.04 -26.40 -12.37
C ASN A 130 -6.72 -26.42 -11.61
#